data_AF-A0A4Z1HQP3-F1
#
_entry.id   AF-A0A4Z1HQP3-F1
#
_cell.length_a   1.000
_cell.length_b   1.000
_cell.length_c   1.000
_cell.angle_alpha   90.00
_cell.angle_beta   90.00
_cell.angle_gamma   90.00
#
_symmetry.space_group_name_H-M   'P 1'
#
loop_
_entity.id
_entity.type
_entity.pdbx_description
1 polymer ?
#
loop_
_entity_poly.entity_id
_entity_poly.type
_entity_poly.pdbx_seq_one_letter_code
_entity_poly.pdbx_strand_id
1 'polypeptide(L)'
;MESGKPVEDSLYFYAPNKVAPVIFAVLIAISMVTHGYQCYRYKCWKVTGLLPWCGCIYFAGFILREIGAFQYSNLNIYIASIVLLYAAPPIYELVNYFILSRILYYVPYHSPLHPGRVLTTFGAISAVVEALNANGAARLANSSLSEDAQETGRSLLKAALCLQLGILGAFIFLAAYFHLKCRKHSLLPSNLNKVLIKL
;
A
#
# COMPACT_ATOMS: atom_id res chain seq x y z
N MET A 1 -21.87 -0.16 -22.04
CA MET A 1 -21.98 -0.43 -20.59
C MET A 1 -21.73 -1.90 -20.41
N GLU A 2 -20.76 -2.28 -19.57
CA GLU A 2 -20.45 -3.69 -19.32
C GLU A 2 -21.64 -4.36 -18.66
N SER A 3 -22.20 -5.37 -19.32
CA SER A 3 -23.48 -5.95 -18.97
C SER A 3 -23.46 -6.83 -17.73
N GLY A 4 -22.38 -6.80 -16.92
CA GLY A 4 -22.18 -7.65 -15.75
C GLY A 4 -22.18 -9.16 -16.06
N LYS A 5 -22.12 -9.54 -17.34
CA LYS A 5 -22.14 -10.94 -17.78
C LYS A 5 -20.70 -11.47 -17.81
N PRO A 6 -20.48 -12.73 -17.39
CA PRO A 6 -19.20 -13.40 -17.59
C PRO A 6 -18.91 -13.46 -19.10
N VAL A 7 -17.67 -13.19 -19.47
CA VAL A 7 -17.19 -13.26 -20.86
C VAL A 7 -16.38 -14.55 -20.98
N GLU A 8 -16.75 -15.43 -21.91
CA GLU A 8 -15.98 -16.64 -22.17
C GLU A 8 -14.58 -16.24 -22.71
N ASP A 9 -13.54 -16.97 -22.29
CA ASP A 9 -12.12 -16.69 -22.56
C ASP A 9 -11.52 -15.40 -21.94
N SER A 10 -12.19 -14.81 -20.95
CA SER A 10 -11.66 -13.68 -20.20
C SER A 10 -10.98 -14.11 -18.90
N LEU A 11 -9.78 -13.59 -18.63
CA LEU A 11 -9.07 -13.78 -17.36
C LEU A 11 -9.75 -13.07 -16.17
N TYR A 12 -10.71 -12.20 -16.45
CA TYR A 12 -11.49 -11.48 -15.45
C TYR A 12 -12.77 -12.25 -15.13
N PHE A 13 -13.17 -12.23 -13.84
CA PHE A 13 -14.43 -12.83 -13.38
C PHE A 13 -15.66 -12.16 -13.99
N TYR A 14 -15.53 -10.89 -14.41
CA TYR A 14 -16.55 -10.07 -15.06
C TYR A 14 -15.90 -9.21 -16.15
N ALA A 15 -16.69 -8.79 -17.15
CA ALA A 15 -16.24 -7.81 -18.12
C ALA A 15 -15.62 -6.58 -17.39
N PRO A 16 -14.33 -6.28 -17.60
CA PRO A 16 -13.61 -5.27 -16.82
C PRO A 16 -13.88 -3.86 -17.30
N ASN A 17 -14.09 -2.95 -16.34
CA ASN A 17 -14.43 -1.55 -16.59
C ASN A 17 -13.35 -0.81 -17.38
N LYS A 18 -13.72 -0.30 -18.56
CA LYS A 18 -12.83 0.48 -19.43
C LYS A 18 -12.61 1.93 -18.99
N VAL A 19 -13.56 2.52 -18.28
CA VAL A 19 -13.55 3.94 -17.89
C VAL A 19 -12.91 4.15 -16.52
N ALA A 20 -13.20 3.26 -15.56
CA ALA A 20 -12.75 3.41 -14.17
C ALA A 20 -11.22 3.45 -14.03
N PRO A 21 -10.42 2.57 -14.69
CA PRO A 21 -8.96 2.60 -14.60
C PRO A 21 -8.37 3.92 -15.08
N VAL A 22 -8.93 4.53 -16.13
CA VAL A 22 -8.48 5.82 -16.67
C VAL A 22 -8.70 6.94 -15.65
N ILE A 23 -9.88 6.98 -15.02
CA ILE A 23 -10.18 7.97 -13.97
C ILE A 23 -9.17 7.84 -12.81
N PHE A 24 -8.92 6.62 -12.34
CA PHE A 24 -7.96 6.39 -11.26
C PHE A 24 -6.53 6.75 -11.68
N ALA A 25 -6.12 6.42 -12.91
CA ALA A 25 -4.81 6.80 -13.45
C ALA A 25 -4.63 8.33 -13.45
N VAL A 26 -5.62 9.08 -13.91
CA VAL A 26 -5.58 10.55 -13.93
C VAL A 26 -5.50 11.13 -12.51
N LEU A 27 -6.34 10.65 -11.59
CA LEU A 27 -6.32 11.12 -10.19
C LEU A 27 -4.98 10.85 -9.51
N ILE A 28 -4.41 9.66 -9.74
CA ILE A 28 -3.10 9.30 -9.20
C ILE A 28 -1.99 10.11 -9.84
N ALA A 29 -2.03 10.36 -11.15
CA ALA A 29 -1.06 11.21 -11.83
C ALA A 29 -1.06 12.64 -11.26
N ILE A 30 -2.24 13.23 -11.07
CA ILE A 30 -2.37 14.56 -10.45
C ILE A 30 -1.80 14.55 -9.03
N SER A 31 -2.16 13.56 -8.21
CA SER A 31 -1.66 13.41 -6.84
C SER A 31 -0.13 13.25 -6.80
N MET A 32 0.40 12.39 -7.66
CA MET A 32 1.83 12.09 -7.81
C MET A 32 2.62 13.35 -8.19
N VAL A 33 2.18 14.09 -9.21
CA VAL A 33 2.85 15.33 -9.66
C VAL A 33 2.79 16.39 -8.56
N THR A 34 1.63 16.55 -7.92
CA THR A 34 1.45 17.53 -6.84
C THR A 34 2.36 17.20 -5.65
N HIS A 35 2.41 15.95 -5.22
CA HIS A 35 3.32 15.53 -4.15
C HIS A 35 4.80 15.59 -4.56
N GLY A 36 5.13 15.28 -5.82
CA GLY A 36 6.49 15.44 -6.34
C GLY A 36 6.95 16.89 -6.27
N TYR A 37 6.10 17.83 -6.70
CA TYR A 37 6.36 19.27 -6.58
C TYR A 37 6.50 19.71 -5.11
N GLN A 38 5.62 19.25 -4.22
CA GLN A 38 5.72 19.53 -2.79
C GLN A 38 7.04 19.00 -2.21
N CYS A 39 7.45 17.79 -2.57
CA CYS A 39 8.69 17.18 -2.09
C CYS A 39 9.93 17.97 -2.53
N TYR A 40 9.92 18.49 -3.75
CA TYR A 40 10.97 19.37 -4.27
C TYR A 40 10.96 20.74 -3.56
N ARG A 41 9.80 21.41 -3.52
CA ARG A 41 9.64 22.77 -2.98
C ARG A 41 9.91 22.88 -1.48
N TYR A 42 9.53 21.87 -0.71
CA TYR A 42 9.68 21.82 0.76
C TYR A 42 10.90 20.98 1.21
N LYS A 43 11.72 20.48 0.29
CA LYS A 43 12.93 19.67 0.57
C LYS A 43 12.66 18.45 1.46
N CYS A 44 11.44 17.88 1.40
CA CYS A 44 11.04 16.72 2.21
C CYS A 44 11.23 15.37 1.49
N TRP A 45 12.02 15.33 0.41
CA TRP A 45 12.28 14.12 -0.39
C TRP A 45 12.77 12.91 0.44
N LYS A 46 13.53 13.14 1.52
CA LYS A 46 14.02 12.08 2.42
C LYS A 46 12.92 11.38 3.23
N VAL A 47 11.76 12.01 3.41
CA VAL A 47 10.65 11.49 4.24
C VAL A 47 9.49 11.04 3.37
N THR A 48 9.08 11.86 2.40
CA THR A 48 7.88 11.62 1.58
C THR A 48 8.18 11.35 0.11
N GLY A 49 9.45 11.29 -0.29
CA GLY A 49 9.85 11.06 -1.70
C GLY A 49 9.48 9.67 -2.24
N LEU A 50 9.17 8.72 -1.37
CA LEU A 50 8.60 7.43 -1.77
C LEU A 50 7.14 7.52 -2.24
N LEU A 51 6.36 8.56 -1.86
CA LEU A 51 4.97 8.71 -2.29
C LEU A 51 4.84 8.93 -3.81
N PRO A 52 5.61 9.86 -4.43
CA PRO A 52 5.65 9.97 -5.89
C PRO A 52 6.06 8.66 -6.57
N TRP A 53 6.99 7.90 -5.99
CA TRP A 53 7.41 6.61 -6.53
C TRP A 53 6.28 5.58 -6.51
N CYS A 54 5.53 5.46 -5.40
CA CYS A 54 4.31 4.65 -5.36
C CYS A 54 3.26 5.13 -6.35
N GLY A 55 3.14 6.45 -6.53
CA GLY A 55 2.28 7.07 -7.54
C GLY A 55 2.60 6.56 -8.94
N CYS A 56 3.88 6.48 -9.30
CA CYS A 56 4.32 5.92 -10.59
C CYS A 56 3.90 4.45 -10.75
N ILE A 57 4.08 3.64 -9.70
CA ILE A 57 3.72 2.21 -9.71
C ILE A 57 2.21 2.05 -9.91
N TYR A 58 1.39 2.78 -9.16
CA TYR A 58 -0.06 2.77 -9.33
C TYR A 58 -0.48 3.26 -10.72
N PHE A 59 0.10 4.35 -11.20
CA PHE A 59 -0.20 4.91 -12.51
C PHE A 59 0.07 3.88 -13.62
N ALA A 60 1.23 3.23 -13.59
CA ALA A 60 1.56 2.14 -14.51
C ALA A 60 0.59 0.96 -14.37
N GLY A 61 0.24 0.56 -13.14
CA GLY A 61 -0.72 -0.50 -12.88
C GLY A 61 -2.11 -0.21 -13.45
N PHE A 62 -2.61 1.02 -13.30
CA PHE A 62 -3.90 1.42 -13.86
C PHE A 62 -3.91 1.56 -15.38
N ILE A 63 -2.81 2.00 -16.00
CA ILE A 63 -2.66 1.98 -17.47
C ILE A 63 -2.70 0.54 -17.99
N LEU A 64 -1.92 -0.37 -17.38
CA LEU A 64 -1.95 -1.78 -17.80
C LEU A 64 -3.32 -2.41 -17.54
N ARG A 65 -4.02 -1.99 -16.49
CA ARG A 65 -5.40 -2.42 -16.21
C ARG A 65 -6.38 -1.97 -17.30
N GLU A 66 -6.22 -0.76 -17.83
CA GLU A 66 -7.00 -0.26 -18.97
C GLU A 66 -6.70 -1.06 -20.23
N ILE A 67 -5.42 -1.26 -20.58
CA ILE A 67 -5.02 -2.04 -21.75
C ILE A 67 -5.57 -3.47 -21.64
N GLY A 68 -5.50 -4.07 -20.46
CA GLY A 68 -6.09 -5.38 -20.16
C GLY A 68 -7.62 -5.39 -20.25
N ALA A 69 -8.30 -4.25 -20.12
CA ALA A 69 -9.73 -4.12 -20.34
C ALA A 69 -10.12 -4.02 -21.83
N PHE A 70 -9.15 -3.84 -22.73
CA PHE A 70 -9.35 -3.99 -24.18
C PHE A 70 -8.82 -5.33 -24.71
N GLN A 71 -7.85 -5.95 -24.01
CA GLN A 71 -7.21 -7.22 -24.37
C GLN A 71 -7.40 -8.29 -23.27
N TYR A 72 -8.62 -8.84 -23.15
CA TYR A 72 -9.00 -9.70 -22.01
C TYR A 72 -8.27 -11.05 -21.91
N SER A 73 -7.71 -11.53 -23.02
CA SER A 73 -7.01 -12.82 -23.11
C SER A 73 -5.50 -12.72 -22.86
N ASN A 74 -4.95 -11.50 -22.72
CA ASN A 74 -3.52 -11.32 -22.52
C ASN A 74 -3.12 -11.53 -21.05
N LEU A 75 -2.62 -12.74 -20.75
CA LEU A 75 -2.19 -13.13 -19.41
C LEU A 75 -1.05 -12.26 -18.85
N ASN A 76 -0.10 -11.86 -19.70
CA ASN A 76 1.05 -11.08 -19.26
C ASN A 76 0.63 -9.68 -18.76
N ILE A 77 -0.29 -9.04 -19.48
CA ILE A 77 -0.83 -7.72 -19.08
C ILE A 77 -1.67 -7.84 -17.82
N TYR A 78 -2.48 -8.90 -17.72
CA TYR A 78 -3.28 -9.19 -16.52
C TYR A 78 -2.39 -9.32 -15.27
N ILE A 79 -1.38 -10.19 -15.33
CA ILE A 79 -0.44 -10.41 -14.23
C ILE A 79 0.31 -9.11 -13.88
N ALA A 80 0.86 -8.41 -14.87
CA ALA A 80 1.60 -7.18 -14.64
C ALA A 80 0.73 -6.09 -13.98
N SER A 81 -0.53 -5.95 -14.41
CA SER A 81 -1.46 -4.99 -13.82
C SER A 81 -1.75 -5.31 -12.35
N ILE A 82 -2.01 -6.57 -12.01
CA ILE A 82 -2.31 -7.00 -10.65
C ILE A 82 -1.07 -6.82 -9.77
N VAL A 83 0.09 -7.29 -10.21
CA VAL A 83 1.33 -7.22 -9.42
C VAL A 83 1.68 -5.76 -9.08
N LEU A 84 1.60 -4.84 -10.04
CA LEU A 84 1.89 -3.42 -9.78
C LEU A 84 0.88 -2.79 -8.82
N LEU A 85 -0.41 -3.09 -8.98
CA LEU A 85 -1.45 -2.59 -8.08
C LEU A 85 -1.30 -3.16 -6.65
N TYR A 86 -0.88 -4.42 -6.51
CA TYR A 86 -0.65 -5.06 -5.21
C TYR A 86 0.67 -4.66 -4.55
N ALA A 87 1.69 -4.28 -5.33
CA ALA A 87 2.98 -3.85 -4.81
C ALA A 87 2.95 -2.44 -4.20
N ALA A 88 1.98 -1.60 -4.58
CA ALA A 88 1.93 -0.21 -4.14
C ALA A 88 1.47 0.00 -2.67
N PRO A 89 0.44 -0.70 -2.14
CA PRO A 89 0.00 -0.54 -0.75
C PRO A 89 1.10 -0.74 0.31
N PRO A 90 1.92 -1.81 0.27
CA PRO A 90 2.99 -2.02 1.25
C PRO A 90 4.03 -0.87 1.28
N ILE A 91 4.31 -0.28 0.11
CA ILE A 91 5.24 0.85 0.04
C ILE A 91 4.59 2.12 0.62
N TYR A 92 3.30 2.35 0.40
CA TYR A 92 2.54 3.43 1.07
C TYR A 92 2.54 3.27 2.60
N GLU A 93 2.34 2.05 3.08
CA GLU A 93 2.39 1.70 4.50
C GLU A 93 3.77 2.03 5.09
N LEU A 94 4.86 1.70 4.37
CA LEU A 94 6.22 2.05 4.77
C LEU A 94 6.43 3.57 4.88
N VAL A 95 5.84 4.38 3.99
CA VAL A 95 5.92 5.84 4.12
C VAL A 95 5.20 6.33 5.37
N ASN A 96 4.05 5.75 5.71
CA ASN A 96 3.34 6.10 6.94
C ASN A 96 4.18 5.82 8.19
N TYR A 97 4.98 4.74 8.19
CA TYR A 97 5.97 4.47 9.25
C TYR A 97 7.08 5.53 9.30
N PHE A 98 7.57 6.00 8.15
CA PHE A 98 8.51 7.11 8.09
C PHE A 98 7.93 8.41 8.64
N ILE A 99 6.67 8.73 8.30
CA ILE A 99 6.01 9.93 8.80
C ILE A 99 5.79 9.82 10.31
N LEU A 100 5.24 8.69 10.80
CA LEU A 100 5.00 8.50 12.23
C LEU A 100 6.30 8.57 13.03
N SER A 101 7.35 7.86 12.61
CA SER A 101 8.64 7.91 13.31
C SER A 101 9.19 9.33 13.42
N ARG A 102 9.04 10.16 12.38
CA ARG A 102 9.43 11.58 12.44
C ARG A 102 8.55 12.40 13.37
N ILE A 103 7.24 12.17 13.41
CA ILE A 103 6.33 12.84 14.35
C ILE A 103 6.72 12.51 15.80
N LEU A 104 6.98 11.24 16.10
CA LEU A 104 7.38 10.80 17.45
C LEU A 104 8.71 11.41 17.89
N TYR A 105 9.60 11.75 16.95
CA TYR A 105 10.88 12.42 17.25
C TYR A 105 10.68 13.83 17.84
N TYR A 106 9.59 14.52 17.53
CA TYR A 106 9.32 15.86 18.06
C TYR A 106 8.82 15.85 19.52
N VAL A 107 8.24 14.74 19.99
CA VAL A 107 7.75 14.60 21.38
C VAL A 107 8.23 13.27 21.98
N PRO A 108 9.54 13.09 22.18
CA PRO A 108 10.11 11.79 22.57
C PRO A 108 9.65 11.34 23.96
N TYR A 109 9.41 12.27 24.89
CA TYR A 109 9.02 11.97 26.28
C TYR A 109 7.60 11.42 26.43
N HIS A 110 6.71 11.65 25.46
CA HIS A 110 5.35 11.13 25.46
C HIS A 110 5.13 10.02 24.42
N SER A 111 6.14 9.68 23.63
CA SER A 111 6.07 8.57 22.70
C SER A 111 6.19 7.23 23.44
N PRO A 112 5.25 6.28 23.26
CA PRO A 112 5.36 4.95 23.85
C PRO A 112 6.45 4.10 23.19
N LEU A 113 6.87 4.42 21.96
CA LEU A 113 7.96 3.75 21.25
C LEU A 113 9.00 4.75 20.78
N HIS A 114 10.28 4.38 20.91
CA HIS A 114 11.36 5.23 20.42
C HIS A 114 11.19 5.46 18.90
N PRO A 115 11.31 6.69 18.39
CA PRO A 115 11.13 7.06 16.98
C PRO A 115 11.82 6.12 15.99
N GLY A 116 13.09 5.79 16.26
CA GLY A 116 13.87 4.89 15.42
C GLY A 116 13.39 3.43 15.43
N ARG A 117 12.77 2.98 16.53
CA ARG A 117 12.26 1.59 16.66
C ARG A 117 10.94 1.39 15.93
N VAL A 118 10.10 2.43 15.81
CA VAL A 118 8.84 2.33 15.06
C VAL A 118 9.13 1.96 13.61
N LEU A 119 10.02 2.69 12.94
CA LEU A 119 10.36 2.40 11.56
C LEU A 119 10.97 0.99 11.40
N THR A 120 11.95 0.63 12.23
CA THR A 120 12.63 -0.67 12.10
C THR A 120 11.72 -1.84 12.46
N THR A 121 10.90 -1.72 13.50
CA THR A 121 10.01 -2.80 13.95
C THR A 121 8.86 -2.99 12.97
N PHE A 122 8.10 -1.94 12.65
CA PHE A 122 7.00 -2.07 11.71
C PHE A 122 7.50 -2.42 10.31
N GLY A 123 8.57 -1.78 9.84
CA GLY A 123 9.19 -2.11 8.56
C GLY A 123 9.71 -3.54 8.47
N ALA A 124 10.34 -4.08 9.52
CA ALA A 124 10.81 -5.47 9.53
C ALA A 124 9.65 -6.47 9.54
N ILE A 125 8.60 -6.21 10.33
CA ILE A 125 7.42 -7.09 10.36
C ILE A 125 6.70 -7.04 9.01
N SER A 126 6.48 -5.85 8.42
CA SER A 126 5.87 -5.73 7.10
C SER A 126 6.73 -6.41 6.02
N ALA A 127 8.07 -6.35 6.10
CA ALA A 127 8.94 -7.09 5.18
C ALA A 127 8.77 -8.62 5.28
N VAL A 128 8.57 -9.15 6.50
CA VAL A 128 8.24 -10.58 6.70
C VAL A 128 6.88 -10.90 6.10
N VAL A 129 5.87 -10.06 6.31
CA VAL A 129 4.53 -10.23 5.72
C VAL A 129 4.61 -10.22 4.19
N GLU A 130 5.37 -9.31 3.60
CA GLU A 130 5.56 -9.26 2.15
C GLU A 130 6.32 -10.48 1.60
N ALA A 131 7.26 -11.03 2.37
CA ALA A 131 7.91 -12.29 2.00
C ALA A 131 6.91 -13.47 2.00
N LEU A 132 5.97 -13.50 2.96
CA LEU A 132 4.88 -14.50 2.98
C LEU A 132 3.93 -14.30 1.79
N ASN A 133 3.57 -13.05 1.46
CA ASN A 133 2.74 -12.73 0.30
C ASN A 133 3.41 -13.18 -1.00
N ALA A 134 4.69 -12.85 -1.21
CA ALA A 134 5.42 -13.22 -2.40
C ALA A 134 5.53 -14.75 -2.57
N ASN A 135 5.85 -15.47 -1.50
CA ASN A 135 5.94 -16.93 -1.54
C ASN A 135 4.58 -17.60 -1.72
N GLY A 136 3.54 -17.10 -1.04
CA GLY A 136 2.18 -17.60 -1.16
C GLY A 136 1.62 -17.40 -2.57
N ALA A 137 1.82 -16.21 -3.14
CA ALA A 137 1.41 -15.89 -4.51
C ALA A 137 2.17 -16.72 -5.55
N ALA A 138 3.49 -16.87 -5.42
CA ALA A 138 4.29 -17.67 -6.35
C ALA A 138 3.87 -19.15 -6.37
N ARG A 139 3.57 -19.73 -5.20
CA ARG A 139 3.07 -21.12 -5.09
C ARG A 139 1.67 -21.27 -5.67
N LEU A 140 0.78 -20.31 -5.40
CA LEU A 140 -0.59 -20.35 -5.91
C LEU A 140 -0.67 -20.14 -7.43
N ALA A 141 0.22 -19.32 -7.99
CA ALA A 141 0.28 -19.05 -9.43
C ALA A 141 0.88 -20.22 -10.23
N ASN A 142 1.64 -21.11 -9.59
CA ASN A 142 2.28 -22.22 -10.28
C ASN A 142 1.37 -23.46 -10.32
N SER A 143 0.67 -23.62 -11.44
CA SER A 143 -0.22 -24.76 -11.69
C SER A 143 0.49 -26.11 -11.84
N SER A 144 1.82 -26.14 -11.93
CA SER A 144 2.59 -27.39 -12.01
C SER A 144 2.90 -28.00 -10.63
N LEU A 145 2.65 -27.27 -9.54
CA LEU A 145 2.86 -27.76 -8.19
C LEU A 145 1.70 -28.65 -7.74
N SER A 146 1.97 -29.57 -6.80
CA SER A 146 0.95 -30.41 -6.17
C SER A 146 -0.15 -29.58 -5.50
N GLU A 147 -1.35 -30.15 -5.38
CA GLU A 147 -2.48 -29.49 -4.72
C GLU A 147 -2.14 -29.05 -3.28
N ASP A 148 -1.41 -29.89 -2.54
CA ASP A 148 -0.92 -29.59 -1.18
C ASP A 148 0.03 -28.36 -1.14
N ALA A 149 0.91 -28.25 -2.13
CA ALA A 149 1.81 -27.10 -2.24
C ALA A 149 1.04 -25.79 -2.60
N GLN A 150 -0.02 -25.89 -3.40
CA GLN A 150 -0.91 -24.76 -3.69
C GLN A 150 -1.77 -24.39 -2.46
N GLU A 151 -2.26 -25.37 -1.71
CA GLU A 151 -2.99 -25.14 -0.45
C GLU A 151 -2.11 -24.47 0.60
N THR A 152 -0.85 -24.89 0.71
CA THR A 152 0.15 -24.17 1.51
C THR A 152 0.27 -22.71 1.06
N GLY A 153 0.32 -22.44 -0.25
CA GLY A 153 0.34 -21.08 -0.79
C GLY A 153 -0.89 -20.25 -0.40
N ARG A 154 -2.09 -20.83 -0.46
CA ARG A 154 -3.34 -20.18 -0.01
C ARG A 154 -3.31 -19.88 1.49
N SER A 155 -2.80 -20.79 2.30
CA SER A 155 -2.66 -20.61 3.74
C SER A 155 -1.64 -19.51 4.10
N LEU A 156 -0.52 -19.42 3.36
CA LEU A 156 0.44 -18.33 3.52
C LEU A 156 -0.17 -16.96 3.21
N LEU A 157 -0.92 -16.84 2.11
CA LEU A 157 -1.63 -15.61 1.75
C LEU A 157 -2.65 -15.20 2.81
N LYS A 158 -3.44 -16.16 3.33
CA LYS A 158 -4.39 -15.89 4.42
C LYS A 158 -3.67 -15.42 5.69
N ALA A 159 -2.57 -16.08 6.06
CA ALA A 159 -1.79 -15.70 7.23
C ALA A 159 -1.18 -14.29 7.09
N ALA A 160 -0.61 -13.98 5.92
CA ALA A 160 -0.08 -12.65 5.61
C ALA A 160 -1.16 -11.57 5.74
N LEU A 161 -2.36 -11.82 5.21
CA LEU A 161 -3.49 -10.89 5.30
C LEU A 161 -3.92 -10.63 6.76
N CYS A 162 -4.04 -11.68 7.58
CA CYS A 162 -4.36 -11.54 9.00
C CYS A 162 -3.28 -10.74 9.76
N LEU A 163 -2.01 -11.02 9.48
CA LEU A 163 -0.89 -10.28 10.08
C LEU A 163 -0.91 -8.81 9.67
N GLN A 164 -1.18 -8.51 8.40
CA GLN A 164 -1.24 -7.14 7.89
C GLN A 164 -2.34 -6.33 8.57
N LEU A 165 -3.52 -6.92 8.80
CA LEU A 165 -4.59 -6.29 9.58
C LEU A 165 -4.18 -6.03 11.04
N GLY A 166 -3.47 -6.98 11.66
CA GLY A 166 -2.95 -6.82 13.03
C GLY A 166 -1.92 -5.69 13.14
N ILE A 167 -1.01 -5.59 12.17
CA ILE A 167 0.02 -4.54 12.11
C ILE A 167 -0.63 -3.17 11.91
N LEU A 168 -1.59 -3.06 10.97
CA LEU A 168 -2.35 -1.84 10.76
C LEU A 168 -3.09 -1.40 12.03
N GLY A 169 -3.73 -2.35 12.73
CA GLY A 169 -4.37 -2.08 14.02
C GLY A 169 -3.40 -1.57 15.08
N ALA A 170 -2.23 -2.19 15.20
CA ALA A 170 -1.19 -1.76 16.12
C ALA A 170 -0.63 -0.36 15.77
N PHE A 171 -0.49 -0.06 14.48
CA PHE A 171 -0.07 1.26 14.00
C PHE A 171 -1.10 2.35 14.33
N ILE A 172 -2.38 2.11 14.04
CA ILE A 172 -3.48 3.04 14.37
C ILE A 172 -3.54 3.24 15.88
N PHE A 173 -3.45 2.17 16.67
CA PHE A 173 -3.43 2.25 18.13
C PHE A 173 -2.27 3.12 18.63
N LEU A 174 -1.06 2.94 18.08
CA LEU A 174 0.11 3.72 18.42
C LEU A 174 -0.07 5.21 18.12
N ALA A 175 -0.56 5.53 16.91
CA ALA A 175 -0.83 6.90 16.49
C ALA A 175 -1.92 7.56 17.36
N ALA A 176 -3.01 6.84 17.64
CA ALA A 176 -4.12 7.31 18.47
C ALA A 176 -3.69 7.52 19.93
N TYR A 177 -2.94 6.57 20.51
CA TYR A 177 -2.40 6.70 21.87
C TYR A 177 -1.49 7.92 21.99
N PHE A 178 -0.58 8.12 21.02
CA PHE A 178 0.29 9.28 20.98
C PHE A 178 -0.51 10.59 20.84
N HIS A 179 -1.52 10.61 19.96
CA HIS A 179 -2.39 11.76 19.77
C HIS A 179 -3.11 12.16 21.06
N LEU A 180 -3.76 11.20 21.72
CA LEU A 180 -4.51 11.42 22.96
C LEU A 180 -3.61 11.91 24.10
N LYS A 181 -2.41 11.33 24.23
CA LYS A 181 -1.44 11.72 25.26
C LYS A 181 -0.94 13.14 25.03
N CYS A 182 -0.57 13.50 23.80
CA CYS A 182 -0.06 14.83 23.53
C CYS A 182 -1.18 15.91 23.59
N ARG A 183 -2.43 15.55 23.27
CA ARG A 183 -3.60 16.42 23.46
C ARG A 183 -3.89 16.71 24.93
N LYS A 184 -3.73 15.71 25.81
CA LYS A 184 -3.89 15.88 27.26
C LYS A 184 -2.88 16.86 27.87
N HIS A 185 -1.66 16.92 27.33
CA HIS A 185 -0.60 17.80 27.82
C HIS A 185 -0.44 19.12 27.03
N SER A 186 -1.33 19.39 26.06
CA SER A 186 -1.25 20.57 25.17
C SER A 186 0.10 20.72 24.44
N LEU A 187 0.77 19.61 24.13
CA LEU A 187 2.12 19.59 23.56
C LEU A 187 2.14 19.53 22.02
N LEU A 188 0.98 19.44 21.37
CA LEU A 188 0.90 19.37 19.91
C LEU A 188 0.77 20.76 19.28
N PRO A 189 1.79 21.27 18.56
CA PRO A 189 1.58 22.41 17.69
C PRO A 189 0.54 22.05 16.61
N SER A 190 -0.26 23.03 16.20
CA SER A 190 -1.39 22.82 15.26
C SER A 190 -0.97 22.15 13.94
N ASN A 191 0.27 22.38 13.50
CA ASN A 191 0.85 21.77 12.31
C ASN A 191 1.03 20.25 12.47
N LEU A 192 1.50 19.79 13.64
CA LEU A 192 1.73 18.36 13.90
C LEU A 192 0.41 17.61 14.07
N ASN A 193 -0.57 18.25 14.69
CA ASN A 193 -1.92 17.70 14.83
C ASN A 193 -2.57 17.46 13.45
N LYS A 194 -2.44 18.41 12.52
CA LYS A 194 -2.96 18.26 11.14
C LYS A 194 -2.34 17.09 10.39
N VAL A 195 -1.07 16.77 10.63
CA VAL A 195 -0.41 15.62 9.99
C VAL A 195 -0.87 14.32 10.63
N LEU A 196 -0.95 14.27 11.96
CA LEU A 196 -1.33 13.06 12.69
C LEU A 196 -2.78 12.62 12.42
N ILE A 197 -3.69 13.55 12.18
CA ILE A 197 -5.09 13.26 11.80
C ILE A 197 -5.19 12.71 10.36
N LYS A 198 -4.21 13.02 9.50
CA LYS A 198 -4.20 12.60 8.08
C LYS A 198 -3.45 11.28 7.85
N LEU A 199 -2.91 10.69 8.92
CA LEU A 199 -2.17 9.44 8.91
C LEU A 199 -3.12 8.25 8.98
#